data_AF-A0A643C8I8-F1
#
_entry.id   AF-A0A643C8I8-F1
#
_cell.length_a   1.000
_cell.length_b   1.000
_cell.length_c   1.000
_cell.angle_alpha   90.00
_cell.angle_beta   90.00
_cell.angle_gamma   90.00
#
_symmetry.space_group_name_H-M   'P 1'
#
loop_
_entity.id
_entity.type
_entity.pdbx_description
1 polymer ?
#
loop_
_entity_poly.entity_id
_entity_poly.type
_entity_poly.pdbx_seq_one_letter_code
_entity_poly.pdbx_strand_id
1 'polypeptide(L)'
;YEVTVLVRDTSRLPSEGPQPAHVIVGDVRQAADVDKTVAGQDAVIVLLGTGNDLTFLLWDPSKVPPRLQDVTDDHIRMHKILQESGLKYVAVMPPHIGDQPLTGAYSVTLDGRGPSRVISKHDLGHFMLRCLTTDEYNGHNTYPSHQYD
;
A
#
# COMPACT_ATOMS: atom_id res chain seq x y z
N TYR A 1 -2.53 -13.65 10.53
CA TYR A 1 -3.43 -12.55 10.91
C TYR A 1 -4.86 -13.01 10.71
N GLU A 2 -5.78 -12.65 11.59
CA GLU A 2 -7.21 -12.70 11.29
C GLU A 2 -7.54 -11.48 10.44
N VAL A 3 -7.99 -11.69 9.19
CA VAL A 3 -8.06 -10.62 8.18
C VAL A 3 -9.51 -10.31 7.83
N THR A 4 -9.88 -9.03 7.96
CA THR A 4 -11.11 -8.47 7.41
C THR A 4 -10.79 -7.70 6.13
N VAL A 5 -11.55 -7.92 5.05
CA VAL A 5 -11.42 -7.16 3.80
C VAL A 5 -12.71 -6.41 3.45
N LEU A 6 -12.56 -5.17 2.96
CA LEU A 6 -13.64 -4.40 2.34
C LEU A 6 -13.53 -4.53 0.82
N VAL A 7 -14.55 -5.10 0.18
CA VAL A 7 -14.59 -5.31 -1.26
C VAL A 7 -15.89 -4.82 -1.87
N ARG A 8 -15.82 -4.23 -3.07
CA ARG A 8 -17.02 -3.84 -3.83
C ARG A 8 -17.71 -5.03 -4.47
N ASP A 9 -16.92 -6.03 -4.87
CA ASP A 9 -17.35 -7.19 -5.64
C ASP A 9 -16.55 -8.41 -5.17
N THR A 10 -17.24 -9.35 -4.54
CA THR A 10 -16.64 -10.56 -3.97
C THR A 10 -16.16 -11.54 -5.03
N SER A 11 -16.63 -11.44 -6.28
CA SER A 11 -16.18 -12.30 -7.37
C SER A 11 -14.71 -12.07 -7.75
N ARG A 12 -14.12 -10.97 -7.27
CA ARG A 12 -12.68 -10.67 -7.44
C ARG A 12 -11.79 -11.30 -6.38
N LEU A 13 -12.36 -11.89 -5.33
CA LEU A 13 -11.61 -12.68 -4.38
C LEU A 13 -11.30 -14.06 -4.98
N PRO A 14 -10.08 -14.60 -4.77
CA PRO A 14 -9.73 -15.90 -5.29
C PRO A 14 -10.55 -16.99 -4.58
N SER A 15 -11.09 -17.94 -5.36
CA SER A 15 -11.79 -19.11 -4.82
C SER A 15 -10.85 -20.15 -4.21
N GLU A 16 -9.56 -20.06 -4.51
CA GLU A 16 -8.52 -20.97 -4.04
C GLU A 16 -7.51 -20.24 -3.14
N GLY A 17 -6.81 -21.01 -2.29
CA GLY A 17 -5.80 -20.47 -1.37
C GLY A 17 -6.39 -19.87 -0.08
N PRO A 18 -5.57 -19.14 0.69
CA PRO A 18 -5.99 -18.55 1.96
C PRO A 18 -7.17 -17.59 1.79
N GLN A 19 -8.20 -17.79 2.62
CA GLN A 19 -9.39 -16.94 2.63
C GLN A 19 -9.33 -15.94 3.79
N PRO A 20 -9.88 -14.71 3.62
CA PRO A 20 -10.04 -13.79 4.74
C PRO A 20 -11.01 -14.36 5.78
N ALA A 21 -10.83 -13.99 7.03
CA ALA A 21 -11.72 -14.39 8.11
C ALA A 21 -13.09 -13.70 7.98
N HIS A 22 -13.10 -12.44 7.57
CA HIS A 22 -14.31 -11.63 7.41
C HIS A 22 -14.29 -10.87 6.07
N VAL A 23 -15.42 -10.83 5.39
CA VAL A 23 -15.60 -10.08 4.14
C VAL A 23 -16.75 -9.10 4.32
N ILE A 24 -16.46 -7.81 4.15
CA ILE A 24 -17.45 -6.73 4.15
C ILE A 24 -17.64 -6.30 2.70
N VAL A 25 -18.88 -6.40 2.21
CA VAL A 25 -19.24 -5.89 0.88
C VAL A 25 -19.67 -4.44 1.01
N GLY A 26 -18.98 -3.53 0.34
CA GLY A 26 -19.21 -2.09 0.43
C GLY A 26 -18.24 -1.27 -0.42
N ASP A 27 -18.29 0.06 -0.25
CA ASP A 27 -17.38 0.99 -0.94
C ASP A 27 -16.61 1.83 0.09
N VAL A 28 -15.30 1.99 -0.12
CA VAL A 28 -14.46 2.81 0.77
C VAL A 28 -14.88 4.29 0.83
N ARG A 29 -15.65 4.76 -0.16
CA ARG A 29 -16.26 6.10 -0.15
C ARG A 29 -17.45 6.23 0.80
N GLN A 30 -17.97 5.12 1.32
CA GLN A 30 -19.07 5.10 2.28
C GLN A 30 -18.52 4.93 3.70
N ALA A 31 -18.63 5.98 4.51
CA ALA A 31 -18.08 5.99 5.88
C ALA A 31 -18.59 4.81 6.72
N ALA A 32 -19.88 4.46 6.61
CA ALA A 32 -20.47 3.35 7.35
C ALA A 32 -19.87 1.98 6.99
N ASP A 33 -19.40 1.79 5.76
CA ASP A 33 -18.76 0.54 5.35
C ASP A 33 -17.32 0.47 5.87
N VAL A 34 -16.62 1.61 5.86
CA VAL A 34 -15.28 1.74 6.46
C VAL A 34 -15.34 1.53 7.98
N ASP A 35 -16.28 2.16 8.67
CA ASP A 35 -16.46 2.02 10.13
C ASP A 35 -16.67 0.56 10.53
N LYS A 36 -17.55 -0.17 9.82
CA LYS A 36 -17.75 -1.61 10.04
C LYS A 36 -16.47 -2.42 9.80
N THR A 37 -15.67 -2.04 8.80
CA THR A 37 -14.45 -2.77 8.44
C THR A 37 -13.34 -2.56 9.48
N VAL A 38 -13.22 -1.35 10.03
CA VAL A 38 -12.13 -0.98 10.95
C VAL A 38 -12.46 -1.33 12.40
N ALA A 39 -13.74 -1.50 12.75
CA ALA A 39 -14.15 -1.86 14.10
C ALA A 39 -13.42 -3.11 14.63
N GLY A 40 -12.78 -2.97 15.80
CA GLY A 40 -12.09 -4.04 16.51
C GLY A 40 -10.75 -4.48 15.91
N GLN A 41 -10.24 -3.83 14.87
CA GLN A 41 -8.95 -4.16 14.27
C GLN A 41 -7.78 -3.54 15.04
N ASP A 42 -6.66 -4.28 15.14
CA ASP A 42 -5.43 -3.78 15.78
C ASP A 42 -4.64 -2.81 14.88
N ALA A 43 -4.77 -2.97 13.56
CA ALA A 43 -4.08 -2.18 12.54
C ALA A 43 -4.84 -2.21 11.20
N VAL A 44 -4.50 -1.29 10.30
CA VAL A 44 -5.10 -1.17 8.96
C VAL A 44 -4.00 -1.14 7.90
N ILE A 45 -4.17 -1.93 6.83
CA ILE A 45 -3.36 -1.87 5.60
C ILE A 45 -4.20 -1.23 4.50
N VAL A 46 -3.65 -0.21 3.82
CA VAL A 46 -4.30 0.48 2.70
C VAL A 46 -3.55 0.17 1.41
N LEU A 47 -4.19 -0.58 0.52
CA LEU A 47 -3.71 -0.90 -0.85
C LEU A 47 -4.74 -0.43 -1.89
N LEU A 48 -5.33 0.74 -1.66
CA LEU A 48 -6.23 1.37 -2.62
C LEU A 48 -5.44 1.83 -3.85
N GLY A 49 -6.08 1.75 -5.01
CA GLY A 49 -5.53 2.25 -6.26
C GLY A 49 -6.61 2.39 -7.32
N THR A 50 -6.28 3.07 -8.40
CA THR A 50 -7.20 3.31 -9.54
C THR A 50 -7.11 2.23 -10.61
N GLY A 51 -6.46 1.09 -10.32
CA GLY A 51 -6.23 0.00 -11.27
C GLY A 51 -4.82 0.05 -11.85
N ASN A 52 -4.68 0.45 -13.12
CA ASN A 52 -3.44 0.30 -13.89
C ASN A 52 -2.43 1.46 -13.72
N ASP A 53 -2.69 2.43 -12.86
CA ASP A 53 -1.86 3.63 -12.75
C ASP A 53 -0.88 3.56 -11.58
N LEU A 54 0.39 3.79 -11.90
CA LEU A 54 1.50 3.88 -10.94
C LEU A 54 1.59 5.29 -10.35
N THR A 55 2.19 5.41 -9.17
CA THR A 55 2.31 6.66 -8.42
C THR A 55 3.75 7.14 -8.40
N PHE A 56 3.96 8.46 -8.39
CA PHE A 56 5.28 9.10 -8.49
C PHE A 56 5.60 10.00 -7.29
N LEU A 57 5.10 9.63 -6.10
CA LEU A 57 5.17 10.45 -4.88
C LEU A 57 6.58 10.95 -4.48
N LEU A 58 7.61 10.19 -4.83
CA LEU A 58 9.01 10.51 -4.50
C LEU A 58 9.76 11.20 -5.64
N TRP A 59 9.08 11.50 -6.75
CA TRP A 59 9.68 12.18 -7.89
C TRP A 59 9.46 13.68 -7.78
N ASP A 60 10.35 14.43 -8.42
CA ASP A 60 10.11 15.84 -8.71
C ASP A 60 8.76 15.96 -9.46
N PRO A 61 7.80 16.77 -8.97
CA PRO A 61 6.50 16.95 -9.62
C PRO A 61 6.59 17.29 -11.10
N SER A 62 7.64 18.01 -11.53
CA SER A 62 7.87 18.34 -12.94
C SER A 62 8.22 17.13 -13.83
N LYS A 63 8.56 15.99 -13.22
CA LYS A 63 8.92 14.74 -13.90
C LYS A 63 7.78 13.72 -13.91
N VAL A 64 6.63 14.04 -13.33
CA VAL A 64 5.44 13.18 -13.35
C VAL A 64 4.86 13.21 -14.77
N PRO A 65 4.67 12.06 -15.44
CA PRO A 65 4.03 12.02 -16.75
C PRO A 65 2.61 12.59 -16.65
N PRO A 66 2.14 13.46 -17.58
CA PRO A 66 0.84 14.13 -17.46
C PRO A 66 -0.34 13.16 -17.24
N ARG A 67 -0.28 11.98 -17.84
CA ARG A 67 -1.30 10.92 -17.69
C ARG A 67 -1.43 10.38 -16.25
N LEU A 68 -0.44 10.60 -15.39
CA LEU A 68 -0.36 10.10 -14.01
C LEU A 68 -0.45 11.24 -12.99
N GLN A 69 -0.66 12.49 -13.44
CA GLN A 69 -0.71 13.66 -12.58
C GLN A 69 -1.88 13.56 -11.59
N ASP A 70 -3.09 13.32 -12.09
CA ASP A 70 -4.29 13.26 -11.24
C ASP A 70 -4.20 12.18 -10.15
N VAL A 71 -3.66 11.01 -10.52
CA VAL A 71 -3.42 9.90 -9.59
C VAL A 71 -2.35 10.28 -8.57
N THR A 72 -1.27 10.93 -9.01
CA THR A 72 -0.20 11.39 -8.11
C THR A 72 -0.71 12.46 -7.15
N ASP A 73 -1.51 13.41 -7.63
CA ASP A 73 -2.12 14.46 -6.81
C ASP A 73 -3.06 13.88 -5.75
N ASP A 74 -3.82 12.82 -6.08
CA ASP A 74 -4.66 12.14 -5.10
C ASP A 74 -3.85 11.37 -4.06
N HIS A 75 -2.74 10.74 -4.45
CA HIS A 75 -1.82 10.15 -3.49
C HIS A 75 -1.17 11.20 -2.57
N ILE A 76 -0.85 12.39 -3.07
CA ILE A 76 -0.35 13.51 -2.25
C ILE A 76 -1.42 13.91 -1.23
N ARG A 77 -2.69 14.02 -1.65
CA ARG A 77 -3.81 14.30 -0.72
C ARG A 77 -3.98 13.19 0.33
N MET A 78 -3.99 11.93 -0.09
CA MET A 78 -4.10 10.78 0.80
C MET A 78 -2.96 10.76 1.83
N HIS A 79 -1.72 10.94 1.36
CA HIS A 79 -0.55 11.01 2.22
C HIS A 79 -0.68 12.13 3.24
N LYS A 80 -1.04 13.34 2.81
CA LYS A 80 -1.25 14.49 3.70
C LYS A 80 -2.30 14.20 4.78
N ILE A 81 -3.44 13.60 4.43
CA ILE A 81 -4.49 13.21 5.39
C ILE A 81 -3.94 12.24 6.44
N LEU A 82 -3.17 11.23 6.03
CA LEU A 82 -2.56 10.26 6.94
C LEU A 82 -1.52 10.92 7.86
N GLN A 83 -0.70 11.83 7.33
CA GLN A 83 0.27 12.59 8.11
C GLN A 83 -0.39 13.47 9.17
N GLU A 84 -1.48 14.14 8.80
CA GLU A 84 -2.21 15.08 9.68
C GLU A 84 -3.15 14.37 10.67
N SER A 85 -3.37 13.05 10.52
CA SER A 85 -4.30 12.28 11.37
C SER A 85 -3.84 12.13 12.83
N GLY A 86 -2.55 12.29 13.11
CA GLY A 86 -1.95 12.01 14.42
C GLY A 86 -1.86 10.51 14.76
N LEU A 87 -2.26 9.62 13.85
CA LEU A 87 -2.12 8.17 14.01
C LEU A 87 -0.67 7.73 13.75
N LYS A 88 -0.31 6.56 14.31
CA LYS A 88 0.90 5.86 13.89
C LYS A 88 0.71 5.38 12.45
N TYR A 89 1.40 6.01 11.50
CA TYR A 89 1.32 5.67 10.09
C TYR A 89 2.70 5.28 9.55
N VAL A 90 2.74 4.39 8.57
CA VAL A 90 3.93 4.10 7.75
C VAL A 90 3.54 4.38 6.30
N ALA A 91 4.22 5.34 5.64
CA ALA A 91 3.96 5.63 4.24
C ALA A 91 4.86 4.77 3.36
N VAL A 92 4.29 3.76 2.69
CA VAL A 92 5.03 2.89 1.77
C VAL A 92 4.91 3.46 0.35
N MET A 93 6.03 3.89 -0.20
CA MET A 93 6.13 4.56 -1.50
C MET A 93 6.98 3.72 -2.45
N PRO A 94 6.43 2.59 -2.98
CA PRO A 94 7.19 1.69 -3.83
C PRO A 94 7.50 2.33 -5.19
N PRO A 95 8.54 1.85 -5.89
CA PRO A 95 8.72 2.15 -7.31
C PRO A 95 7.79 1.27 -8.17
N HIS A 96 8.22 0.87 -9.36
CA HIS A 96 7.43 -0.02 -10.21
C HIS A 96 7.14 -1.35 -9.47
N ILE A 97 5.88 -1.77 -9.47
CA ILE A 97 5.44 -3.03 -8.88
C ILE A 97 5.48 -4.12 -9.95
N GLY A 98 6.37 -5.09 -9.79
CA GLY A 98 6.56 -6.20 -10.73
C GLY A 98 5.94 -7.52 -10.26
N ASP A 99 6.06 -8.54 -11.10
CA ASP A 99 5.50 -9.90 -10.88
C ASP A 99 6.54 -10.93 -10.42
N GLN A 100 7.76 -10.50 -10.07
CA GLN A 100 8.81 -11.42 -9.65
C GLN A 100 8.42 -12.18 -8.36
N PRO A 101 8.97 -13.39 -8.09
CA PRO A 101 8.64 -14.15 -6.89
C PRO A 101 8.91 -13.40 -5.57
N LEU A 102 8.32 -13.90 -4.48
CA LEU A 102 8.65 -13.47 -3.13
C LEU A 102 10.11 -13.81 -2.81
N THR A 103 10.88 -12.85 -2.31
CA THR A 103 12.27 -13.06 -1.88
C THR A 103 12.45 -12.81 -0.38
N GLY A 104 11.76 -11.82 0.18
CA GLY A 104 12.03 -11.30 1.52
C GLY A 104 13.39 -10.60 1.67
N ALA A 105 14.13 -10.40 0.57
CA ALA A 105 15.52 -9.92 0.55
C ALA A 105 15.65 -8.48 -0.02
N TYR A 106 14.54 -7.76 -0.12
CA TYR A 106 14.49 -6.38 -0.57
C TYR A 106 15.14 -5.41 0.44
N SER A 107 15.63 -4.28 -0.07
CA SER A 107 16.12 -3.16 0.75
C SER A 107 15.01 -2.15 0.98
N VAL A 108 15.00 -1.53 2.16
CA VAL A 108 14.07 -0.44 2.51
C VAL A 108 14.89 0.77 2.90
N THR A 109 14.65 1.90 2.24
CA THR A 109 15.28 3.19 2.56
C THR A 109 14.23 4.24 2.89
N LEU A 110 14.66 5.34 3.52
CA LEU A 110 13.76 6.44 3.94
C LEU A 110 13.90 7.71 3.09
N ASP A 111 14.84 7.72 2.14
CA ASP A 111 15.19 8.87 1.31
C ASP A 111 14.73 8.74 -0.15
N GLY A 112 13.97 7.68 -0.46
CA GLY A 112 13.45 7.40 -1.80
C GLY A 112 14.48 6.91 -2.81
N ARG A 113 15.70 6.55 -2.37
CA ARG A 113 16.74 5.96 -3.21
C ARG A 113 16.93 4.50 -2.83
N GLY A 114 17.16 3.63 -3.81
CA GLY A 114 17.37 2.21 -3.53
C GLY A 114 18.21 1.51 -4.59
N PRO A 115 18.53 0.23 -4.37
CA PRO A 115 19.33 -0.58 -5.29
C PRO A 115 18.68 -0.76 -6.68
N SER A 116 17.37 -0.55 -6.82
CA SER A 116 16.66 -0.66 -8.07
C SER A 116 15.45 0.30 -8.12
N ARG A 117 14.71 0.27 -9.24
CA ARG A 117 13.42 0.93 -9.40
C ARG A 117 12.27 -0.06 -9.54
N VAL A 118 12.38 -1.23 -8.93
CA VAL A 118 11.37 -2.28 -8.93
C VAL A 118 11.24 -2.94 -7.56
N ILE A 119 10.02 -3.32 -7.20
CA ILE A 119 9.69 -4.21 -6.10
C ILE A 119 8.63 -5.18 -6.59
N SER A 120 8.72 -6.47 -6.27
CA SER A 120 7.66 -7.40 -6.65
C SER A 120 6.42 -7.16 -5.80
N LYS A 121 5.23 -7.43 -6.36
CA LYS A 121 3.96 -7.37 -5.61
C LYS A 121 3.97 -8.25 -4.37
N HIS A 122 4.72 -9.35 -4.42
CA HIS A 122 4.86 -10.29 -3.31
C HIS A 122 5.75 -9.72 -2.20
N ASP A 123 6.91 -9.15 -2.54
CA ASP A 123 7.80 -8.50 -1.58
C ASP A 123 7.21 -7.22 -1.00
N LEU A 124 6.46 -6.46 -1.80
CA LEU A 124 5.69 -5.31 -1.32
C LEU A 124 4.66 -5.75 -0.28
N GLY A 125 3.84 -6.77 -0.59
CA GLY A 125 2.88 -7.33 0.36
C GLY A 125 3.55 -7.84 1.63
N HIS A 126 4.70 -8.51 1.50
CA HIS A 126 5.52 -8.93 2.64
C HIS A 126 5.99 -7.74 3.50
N PHE A 127 6.43 -6.64 2.88
CA PHE A 127 6.84 -5.45 3.61
C PHE A 127 5.69 -4.76 4.35
N MET A 128 4.50 -4.70 3.74
CA MET A 128 3.31 -4.16 4.41
C MET A 128 3.02 -4.93 5.71
N LEU A 129 3.16 -6.25 5.70
CA LEU A 129 2.99 -7.10 6.89
C LEU A 129 4.13 -6.90 7.90
N ARG A 130 5.38 -6.74 7.46
CA ARG A 130 6.52 -6.45 8.35
C ARG A 130 6.31 -5.16 9.14
N CYS A 131 5.68 -4.14 8.54
CA CYS A 131 5.39 -2.87 9.20
C CYS A 131 4.40 -3.02 10.38
N LEU A 132 3.62 -4.11 10.44
CA LEU A 132 2.70 -4.36 11.56
C LEU A 132 3.42 -4.83 12.83
N THR A 133 4.66 -5.32 12.70
CA THR A 133 5.41 -5.96 13.80
C THR A 133 6.60 -5.12 14.27
N THR A 134 6.71 -3.86 13.83
CA THR A 134 7.78 -2.93 14.22
C THR A 134 7.27 -1.51 14.21
N ASP A 135 7.85 -0.65 15.04
CA ASP A 135 7.61 0.79 15.07
C ASP A 135 8.73 1.60 14.38
N GLU A 136 9.78 0.95 13.87
CA GLU A 136 10.94 1.57 13.20
C GLU A 136 10.54 2.55 12.09
N TYR A 137 9.42 2.28 11.40
CA TYR A 137 8.96 3.05 10.25
C TYR A 137 7.81 4.03 10.56
N ASN A 138 7.37 4.12 11.82
CA ASN A 138 6.28 5.02 12.19
C ASN A 138 6.66 6.48 11.92
N GLY A 139 5.81 7.20 11.20
CA GLY A 139 6.04 8.59 10.78
C GLY A 139 6.99 8.74 9.59
N HIS A 140 7.47 7.64 9.01
CA HIS A 140 8.44 7.67 7.91
C HIS A 140 7.84 7.29 6.56
N ASN A 141 8.42 7.88 5.51
CA ASN A 141 8.24 7.46 4.14
C ASN A 141 9.27 6.36 3.85
N THR A 142 8.83 5.23 3.31
CA THR A 142 9.65 4.04 3.07
C THR A 142 9.65 3.68 1.61
N TYR A 143 10.82 3.29 1.09
CA TYR A 143 11.06 2.93 -0.29
C TYR A 143 11.60 1.50 -0.37
N PRO A 144 10.72 0.47 -0.49
CA PRO A 144 11.15 -0.90 -0.71
C PRO A 144 11.56 -1.09 -2.17
N SER A 145 12.74 -1.67 -2.42
CA SER A 145 13.19 -2.04 -3.76
C SER A 145 14.17 -3.22 -3.72
N HIS A 146 14.24 -3.98 -4.82
CA HIS A 146 15.13 -5.14 -4.94
C HIS A 146 15.64 -5.31 -6.37
N GLN A 147 16.86 -5.83 -6.51
CA GLN A 147 17.36 -6.29 -7.81
C GLN A 147 16.95 -7.75 -7.95
N TYR A 148 16.02 -8.01 -8.86
CA TYR A 148 15.65 -9.37 -9.24
C TYR A 148 16.54 -9.81 -10.41
N ASP A 149 16.92 -11.08 -10.42
CA ASP A 149 17.62 -11.72 -11.55
C ASP A 149 16.74 -11.84 -12.80
#